data_AF-A0A379FZN6-F1
#
_entry.id   AF-A0A379FZN6-F1
#
_cell.length_a   1.000
_cell.length_b   1.000
_cell.length_c   1.000
_cell.angle_alpha   90.00
_cell.angle_beta   90.00
_cell.angle_gamma   90.00
#
_symmetry.space_group_name_H-M   'P 1'
#
loop_
_entity.id
_entity.type
_entity.pdbx_description
1 polymer ?
#
loop_
_entity_poly.entity_id
_entity_poly.type
_entity_poly.pdbx_seq_one_letter_code
_entity_poly.pdbx_strand_id
1 'polypeptide(L)'
;MKTFSDIVNHMNLNNHNITIAQVRKTVTSWGKRNTLVRSVVKYQVWLDSNDNNDRVVISGEVILNNKKTGPEKGVDMPMEIHHYSDFDTVKRTFTKSHPEQYFRIDGLENPADVKSMYQSLGKVIEGMVINESFRVPGMTEYLPA
;
A
#
# COMPACT_ATOMS: atom_id res chain seq x y z
N MET A 1 -7.69 -13.66 -1.31
CA MET A 1 -6.47 -13.01 -1.86
C MET A 1 -5.53 -12.76 -0.69
N LYS A 2 -4.27 -13.20 -0.74
CA LYS A 2 -3.37 -13.25 0.43
C LYS A 2 -2.02 -12.59 0.19
N THR A 3 -1.69 -12.28 -1.05
CA THR A 3 -0.44 -11.65 -1.47
C THR A 3 -0.70 -10.54 -2.50
N PHE A 4 0.29 -9.69 -2.71
CA PHE A 4 0.24 -8.66 -3.75
C PHE A 4 0.09 -9.28 -5.15
N SER A 5 0.78 -10.39 -5.41
CA SER A 5 0.68 -11.11 -6.68
C SER A 5 -0.75 -11.64 -6.94
N ASP A 6 -1.49 -12.02 -5.89
CA ASP A 6 -2.89 -12.41 -6.05
C ASP A 6 -3.74 -11.24 -6.54
N ILE A 7 -3.46 -10.01 -6.07
CA ILE A 7 -4.15 -8.80 -6.52
C ILE A 7 -3.82 -8.53 -7.98
N VAL A 8 -2.53 -8.54 -8.33
CA VAL A 8 -2.07 -8.30 -9.72
C VAL A 8 -2.70 -9.30 -10.68
N ASN A 9 -2.72 -10.59 -10.32
CA ASN A 9 -3.32 -11.64 -11.15
C ASN A 9 -4.84 -11.51 -11.24
N HIS A 10 -5.53 -11.27 -10.13
CA HIS A 10 -6.99 -11.14 -10.12
C HIS A 10 -7.47 -9.95 -10.96
N MET A 11 -6.72 -8.86 -10.90
CA MET A 11 -7.01 -7.63 -11.63
C MET A 11 -6.43 -7.61 -13.06
N ASN A 12 -5.81 -8.71 -13.51
CA ASN A 12 -5.15 -8.82 -14.82
C ASN A 12 -4.07 -7.74 -15.09
N LEU A 13 -3.34 -7.32 -14.06
CA LEU A 13 -2.33 -6.25 -14.11
C LEU A 13 -0.92 -6.76 -14.47
N ASN A 14 -0.82 -7.94 -15.09
CA ASN A 14 0.46 -8.57 -15.41
C ASN A 14 1.28 -7.79 -16.46
N ASN A 15 0.63 -6.90 -17.21
CA ASN A 15 1.27 -6.04 -18.20
C ASN A 15 1.64 -4.66 -17.64
N HIS A 16 1.39 -4.41 -16.34
CA HIS A 16 1.73 -3.16 -15.67
C HIS A 16 3.03 -3.33 -14.88
N ASN A 17 3.88 -2.32 -14.95
CA ASN A 17 5.13 -2.27 -14.20
C ASN A 17 4.92 -1.44 -12.93
N ILE A 18 5.54 -1.87 -11.84
CA ILE A 18 5.59 -1.07 -10.62
C ILE A 18 6.52 0.13 -10.86
N THR A 19 5.99 1.35 -10.78
CA THR A 19 6.73 2.58 -11.11
C THR A 19 7.03 3.42 -9.88
N ILE A 20 6.11 3.48 -8.93
CA ILE A 20 6.26 4.23 -7.69
C ILE A 20 5.79 3.36 -6.53
N ALA A 21 6.46 3.48 -5.39
CA ALA A 21 5.94 3.01 -4.12
C ALA A 21 6.13 4.08 -3.04
N GLN A 22 5.22 4.09 -2.08
CA GLN A 22 5.21 5.03 -0.97
C GLN A 22 4.77 4.31 0.29
N VAL A 23 5.48 4.59 1.38
CA VAL A 23 5.10 4.19 2.72
C VAL A 23 4.88 5.47 3.53
N ARG A 24 3.66 5.64 4.05
CA ARG A 24 3.32 6.74 4.96
C ARG A 24 3.07 6.19 6.35
N LYS A 25 3.60 6.87 7.36
CA LYS A 25 3.36 6.55 8.75
C LYS A 25 2.44 7.58 9.37
N THR A 26 1.47 7.11 10.13
CA THR A 26 0.58 7.96 10.90
C THR A 26 0.47 7.39 12.31
N VAL A 27 0.33 8.27 13.29
CA VAL A 27 0.08 7.87 14.67
C VAL A 27 -1.33 8.32 15.01
N THR A 28 -2.19 7.37 15.36
CA THR A 28 -3.54 7.65 15.83
C THR A 28 -3.58 7.56 17.35
N SER A 29 -4.00 8.64 18.01
CA SER A 29 -4.07 8.72 19.48
C SER A 29 -5.49 9.06 19.90
N TRP A 30 -6.16 8.16 20.62
CA TRP A 30 -7.55 8.36 21.06
C TRP A 30 -7.63 8.41 22.60
N GLY A 31 -8.47 9.30 23.13
CA GLY A 31 -8.71 9.48 24.58
C GLY A 31 -8.01 10.70 25.19
N LYS A 32 -8.58 11.23 26.30
CA LYS A 32 -8.17 12.49 26.97
C LYS A 32 -6.71 12.56 27.45
N ARG A 33 -5.96 11.46 27.45
CA ARG A 33 -4.58 11.36 27.99
C ARG A 33 -3.57 10.66 27.06
N ASN A 34 -3.86 10.49 25.77
CA ASN A 34 -2.98 9.77 24.83
C ASN A 34 -2.54 8.37 25.33
N THR A 35 -3.37 7.70 26.13
CA THR A 35 -3.05 6.38 26.68
C THR A 35 -3.17 5.25 25.66
N LEU A 36 -3.81 5.50 24.51
CA LEU A 36 -3.95 4.56 23.42
C LEU A 36 -3.36 5.18 22.15
N VAL A 37 -2.06 4.97 21.95
CA VAL A 37 -1.33 5.39 20.76
C VAL A 37 -1.13 4.17 19.87
N ARG A 38 -1.67 4.21 18.65
CA ARG A 38 -1.46 3.16 17.65
C ARG A 38 -0.62 3.69 16.50
N SER A 39 0.37 2.89 16.09
CA SER A 39 1.18 3.19 14.92
C SER A 39 0.51 2.56 13.71
N VAL A 40 0.17 3.40 12.73
CA VAL A 40 -0.48 3.00 11.49
C VAL A 40 0.48 3.24 10.34
N VAL A 41 0.57 2.28 9.42
CA VAL A 41 1.36 2.40 8.20
C VAL A 41 0.45 2.23 7.01
N LYS A 42 0.49 3.19 6.09
CA LYS A 42 -0.19 3.13 4.81
C LYS A 42 0.83 2.87 3.71
N TYR A 43 0.66 1.75 3.04
CA TYR A 43 1.40 1.37 1.84
C TYR A 43 0.62 1.84 0.62
N GLN A 44 1.35 2.29 -0.39
CA GLN A 44 0.80 2.64 -1.69
C GLN A 44 1.78 2.22 -2.77
N VAL A 45 1.30 1.54 -3.79
CA VAL A 45 2.07 1.05 -4.93
C VAL A 45 1.35 1.47 -6.20
N TRP A 46 2.09 2.05 -7.13
CA TRP A 46 1.61 2.50 -8.43
C TRP A 46 2.12 1.54 -9.49
N LEU A 47 1.19 1.06 -10.30
CA LEU A 47 1.46 0.20 -11.44
C LEU A 47 1.02 0.94 -12.70
N ASP A 48 1.95 1.16 -13.62
CA ASP A 48 1.68 1.83 -14.89
C ASP A 48 1.75 0.83 -16.04
N SER A 49 0.86 0.98 -17.02
CA SER A 49 0.93 0.23 -18.27
C SER A 49 2.17 0.61 -19.07
N ASN A 50 2.63 -0.28 -19.95
CA ASN A 50 3.81 -0.04 -20.79
C ASN A 50 3.70 1.22 -21.68
N ASP A 51 2.48 1.56 -22.10
CA ASP A 51 2.18 2.77 -22.89
C ASP A 51 1.94 4.01 -22.02
N ASN A 52 2.01 3.89 -20.69
CA ASN A 52 1.72 4.90 -19.68
C ASN A 52 0.32 5.54 -19.77
N ASN A 53 -0.62 4.92 -20.51
CA ASN A 53 -1.98 5.43 -20.63
C ASN A 53 -2.87 5.03 -19.47
N ASP A 54 -2.45 4.02 -18.71
CA ASP A 54 -3.22 3.42 -17.64
C ASP A 54 -2.38 3.28 -16.35
N ARG A 55 -3.00 3.57 -15.21
CA ARG A 55 -2.38 3.52 -13.89
C ARG A 55 -3.32 2.90 -12.88
N VAL A 56 -2.82 1.91 -12.18
CA VAL A 56 -3.49 1.32 -11.02
C VAL A 56 -2.71 1.65 -9.76
N VAL A 57 -3.42 2.15 -8.75
CA VAL A 57 -2.88 2.50 -7.45
C VAL A 57 -3.46 1.55 -6.43
N ILE A 58 -2.61 0.70 -5.88
CA ILE A 58 -2.97 -0.24 -4.81
C ILE A 58 -2.51 0.38 -3.49
N SER A 59 -3.41 0.54 -2.54
CA SER A 59 -3.09 1.03 -1.22
C SER A 59 -3.63 0.11 -0.13
N GLY A 60 -2.90 0.00 0.98
CA GLY A 60 -3.28 -0.81 2.12
C GLY A 60 -2.84 -0.15 3.41
N GLU A 61 -3.70 -0.19 4.43
CA GLU A 61 -3.40 0.40 5.73
C GLU A 61 -3.33 -0.68 6.80
N VAL A 62 -2.26 -0.67 7.59
CA VAL A 62 -2.02 -1.68 8.63
C VAL A 62 -1.74 -1.01 9.96
N ILE A 63 -2.37 -1.52 11.01
CA ILE A 63 -2.03 -1.16 12.39
C ILE A 63 -0.91 -2.08 12.86
N LEU A 64 0.16 -1.48 13.39
CA LEU A 64 1.31 -2.23 13.89
C LEU A 64 1.13 -2.65 15.34
N ASN A 65 1.73 -3.78 15.70
CA ASN A 65 1.85 -4.22 17.08
C ASN A 65 2.69 -3.23 17.92
N ASN A 66 2.62 -3.33 19.26
CA ASN A 66 3.36 -2.42 20.17
C ASN A 66 4.88 -2.41 19.95
N LYS A 67 5.46 -3.51 19.47
CA LYS A 67 6.88 -3.65 19.17
C LYS A 67 7.24 -3.11 17.78
N LYS A 68 6.26 -2.71 16.97
CA LYS A 68 6.39 -2.21 15.60
C LYS A 68 7.01 -3.18 14.60
N THR A 69 7.07 -4.47 14.93
CA THR A 69 7.72 -5.50 14.11
C THR A 69 6.78 -6.17 13.10
N GLY A 70 5.53 -5.73 13.02
CA GLY A 70 4.53 -6.30 12.13
C GLY A 70 3.10 -5.94 12.54
N PRO A 71 2.09 -6.48 11.84
CA PRO A 71 0.69 -6.17 12.08
C PRO A 71 0.22 -6.54 13.49
N GLU A 72 -0.69 -5.74 14.04
CA GLU A 72 -1.43 -6.02 15.26
C GLU A 72 -2.34 -7.24 15.04
N LYS A 73 -2.36 -8.18 16.01
CA LYS A 73 -3.16 -9.39 15.88
C LYS A 73 -4.65 -9.07 15.99
N GLY A 74 -5.46 -9.67 15.12
CA GLY A 74 -6.91 -9.51 15.14
C GLY A 74 -7.38 -8.14 14.64
N VAL A 75 -6.50 -7.38 13.98
CA VAL A 75 -6.83 -6.14 13.29
C VAL A 75 -6.77 -6.38 11.80
N ASP A 76 -7.81 -5.93 11.11
CA ASP A 76 -7.90 -6.01 9.65
C ASP A 76 -6.91 -5.07 8.96
N MET A 77 -6.55 -5.41 7.73
CA MET A 77 -5.79 -4.57 6.81
C MET A 77 -6.70 -4.19 5.63
N PRO A 78 -7.42 -3.06 5.71
CA PRO A 78 -8.21 -2.59 4.58
C PRO A 78 -7.31 -2.25 3.40
N MET A 79 -7.76 -2.63 2.21
CA MET A 79 -7.09 -2.29 0.96
C MET A 79 -8.04 -1.60 -0.02
N GLU A 80 -7.47 -0.66 -0.76
CA GLU A 80 -8.15 0.07 -1.80
C GLU A 80 -7.34 0.01 -3.09
N ILE A 81 -8.03 -0.26 -4.18
CA ILE A 81 -7.46 -0.29 -5.52
C ILE A 81 -8.20 0.78 -6.33
N HIS A 82 -7.43 1.72 -6.86
CA HIS A 82 -7.91 2.86 -7.63
C HIS A 82 -7.36 2.76 -9.05
N HIS A 83 -8.23 2.74 -10.05
CA HIS A 83 -7.87 2.63 -11.46
C HIS A 83 -8.04 3.97 -12.18
N TYR A 84 -6.98 4.46 -12.82
CA TYR A 84 -6.94 5.72 -13.55
C TYR A 84 -6.52 5.47 -14.99
N SER A 85 -7.32 5.93 -15.94
CA SER A 85 -7.00 5.90 -17.37
C SER A 85 -6.78 7.32 -17.92
N ASP A 86 -6.40 7.39 -19.19
CA ASP A 86 -6.29 8.62 -19.98
C ASP A 86 -5.20 9.58 -19.47
N PHE A 87 -3.94 9.17 -19.61
CA PHE A 87 -2.79 10.02 -19.28
C PHE A 87 -2.59 11.18 -20.27
N ASP A 88 -2.60 12.41 -19.76
CA ASP A 88 -2.26 13.61 -20.53
C ASP A 88 -0.74 13.75 -20.59
N THR A 89 -0.16 13.49 -21.77
CA THR A 89 1.29 13.58 -22.00
C THR A 89 1.84 15.00 -21.94
N VAL A 90 1.00 16.02 -22.20
CA VAL A 90 1.40 17.43 -22.17
C VAL A 90 1.42 17.94 -20.73
N LYS A 91 0.38 17.66 -19.96
CA LYS A 91 0.30 18.04 -18.54
C LYS A 91 1.08 17.10 -17.63
N ARG A 92 1.47 15.93 -18.13
CA ARG A 92 2.11 14.83 -17.37
C ARG A 92 1.24 14.37 -16.19
N THR A 93 -0.06 14.35 -16.41
CA THR A 93 -1.07 14.03 -15.38
C THR A 93 -2.18 13.21 -15.98
N PHE A 94 -2.81 12.33 -15.21
CA PHE A 94 -4.05 11.68 -15.64
C PHE A 94 -5.15 12.74 -15.81
N THR A 95 -5.85 12.69 -16.95
CA THR A 95 -6.93 13.63 -17.27
C THR A 95 -8.11 13.48 -16.31
N LYS A 96 -8.32 12.28 -15.76
CA LYS A 96 -9.30 12.00 -14.71
C LYS A 96 -8.63 12.08 -13.34
N SER A 97 -9.15 12.99 -12.51
CA SER A 97 -8.74 13.17 -11.11
C SER A 97 -9.37 12.15 -10.15
N HIS A 98 -10.38 11.43 -10.61
CA HIS A 98 -11.10 10.41 -9.84
C HIS A 98 -10.91 9.04 -10.51
N PRO A 99 -10.79 7.97 -9.72
CA PRO A 99 -10.64 6.64 -10.27
C PRO A 99 -11.89 6.24 -11.05
N GLU A 100 -11.71 5.61 -12.20
CA GLU A 100 -12.81 5.04 -12.99
C GLU A 100 -13.40 3.82 -12.32
N GLN A 101 -12.55 3.06 -11.62
CA GLN A 101 -12.95 1.89 -10.86
C GLN A 101 -12.31 1.95 -9.48
N TYR A 102 -13.14 1.65 -8.47
CA TYR A 102 -12.75 1.52 -7.08
C TYR A 102 -13.08 0.12 -6.61
N PHE A 103 -12.07 -0.58 -6.10
CA PHE A 103 -12.25 -1.84 -5.43
C PHE A 103 -11.76 -1.72 -4.00
N ARG A 104 -12.62 -2.11 -3.06
CA ARG A 104 -12.26 -2.26 -1.67
C ARG A 104 -12.22 -3.73 -1.34
N ILE A 105 -11.10 -4.16 -0.78
CA ILE A 105 -10.98 -5.49 -0.21
C ILE A 105 -11.19 -5.30 1.29
N ASP A 106 -12.40 -5.60 1.75
CA ASP A 106 -12.71 -5.68 3.17
C ASP A 106 -12.14 -6.97 3.75
N GLY A 107 -11.50 -6.89 4.92
CA GLY A 107 -11.40 -8.03 5.81
C GLY A 107 -10.44 -9.13 5.36
N LEU A 108 -9.14 -8.92 5.48
CA LEU A 108 -8.27 -10.05 5.81
C LEU A 108 -8.55 -10.40 7.28
N GLU A 109 -9.66 -11.09 7.55
CA GLU A 109 -10.09 -11.42 8.92
C GLU A 109 -9.12 -12.39 9.62
N ASN A 110 -8.39 -13.18 8.82
CA ASN A 110 -7.38 -14.10 9.33
C ASN A 110 -6.04 -13.38 9.57
N PRO A 111 -5.51 -13.36 10.80
CA PRO A 111 -4.22 -12.73 11.11
C PRO A 111 -3.04 -13.25 10.26
N ALA A 112 -3.09 -14.51 9.81
CA ALA A 112 -2.07 -15.08 8.94
C ALA A 112 -2.09 -14.45 7.54
N ASP A 113 -3.28 -14.15 7.03
CA ASP A 113 -3.46 -13.57 5.69
C ASP A 113 -3.05 -12.08 5.70
N VAL A 114 -3.38 -11.34 6.78
CA VAL A 114 -2.87 -9.97 7.00
C VAL A 114 -1.35 -9.93 6.98
N LYS A 115 -0.71 -10.85 7.72
CA LYS A 115 0.74 -10.93 7.77
C LYS A 115 1.34 -11.23 6.40
N SER A 116 0.77 -12.21 5.68
CA SER A 116 1.20 -12.57 4.33
C SER A 116 1.11 -11.39 3.35
N MET A 117 -0.01 -10.66 3.37
CA MET A 117 -0.21 -9.51 2.48
C MET A 117 0.76 -8.38 2.81
N TYR A 118 0.89 -8.05 4.10
CA TYR A 118 1.85 -7.07 4.60
C TYR A 118 3.29 -7.41 4.18
N GLN A 119 3.69 -8.69 4.34
CA GLN A 119 5.01 -9.16 3.92
C GLN A 119 5.20 -9.04 2.39
N SER A 120 4.18 -9.40 1.62
CA SER A 120 4.23 -9.33 0.16
C SER A 120 4.34 -7.88 -0.34
N LEU A 121 3.61 -6.94 0.26
CA LEU A 121 3.69 -5.52 -0.08
C LEU A 121 5.05 -4.93 0.29
N GLY A 122 5.57 -5.26 1.47
CA GLY A 122 6.90 -4.79 1.88
C GLY A 122 8.01 -5.23 0.93
N LYS A 123 7.99 -6.49 0.47
CA LYS A 123 8.97 -7.01 -0.51
C LYS A 123 8.95 -6.29 -1.84
N VAL A 124 7.76 -5.88 -2.32
CA VAL A 124 7.63 -5.09 -3.55
C VAL A 124 8.38 -3.77 -3.41
N ILE A 125 8.25 -3.12 -2.25
CA ILE A 125 8.88 -1.82 -1.98
C ILE A 125 10.39 -1.95 -1.77
N GLU A 126 10.84 -3.01 -1.09
CA GLU A 126 12.27 -3.31 -0.92
C GLU A 126 13.01 -3.51 -2.24
N GLY A 127 12.33 -4.08 -3.23
CA GLY A 127 12.89 -4.28 -4.57
C GLY A 127 13.06 -2.98 -5.38
N MET A 128 12.53 -1.85 -4.90
CA MET A 128 12.61 -0.57 -5.60
C MET A 128 13.77 0.31 -5.10
N VAL A 129 14.33 1.11 -5.99
CA VAL A 129 15.33 2.12 -5.62
C VAL A 129 14.65 3.21 -4.78
N ILE A 130 14.98 3.25 -3.49
CA ILE A 130 14.45 4.25 -2.57
C ILE A 130 15.01 5.62 -2.95
N ASN A 131 14.16 6.54 -3.38
CA ASN A 131 14.55 7.94 -3.51
C ASN A 131 14.62 8.56 -2.10
N GLU A 132 15.85 8.60 -1.53
CA GLU A 132 16.16 8.88 -0.12
C GLU A 132 15.88 10.33 0.35
N SER A 133 15.17 11.16 -0.42
CA SER A 133 14.94 12.58 -0.09
C SER A 133 14.31 12.79 1.30
N PHE A 134 13.66 11.76 1.84
CA PHE A 134 13.23 11.70 3.23
C PHE A 134 13.58 10.33 3.83
N ARG A 135 14.83 10.15 4.30
CA ARG A 135 15.14 9.05 5.22
C ARG A 135 14.25 9.19 6.46
N VAL A 136 13.25 8.33 6.57
CA VAL A 136 12.54 8.11 7.84
C VAL A 136 13.43 7.15 8.64
N PRO A 137 14.01 7.57 9.78
CA PRO A 137 14.73 6.65 10.66
C PRO A 137 13.80 5.49 11.02
N GLY A 138 14.23 4.26 10.76
CA GLY A 138 13.48 3.05 11.06
C GLY A 138 12.61 2.49 9.93
N MET A 139 12.69 2.95 8.67
CA MET A 139 11.93 2.28 7.57
C MET A 139 12.19 0.77 7.50
N THR A 140 13.43 0.33 7.74
CA THR A 140 13.81 -1.09 7.87
C THR A 140 13.16 -1.81 9.05
N GLU A 141 12.72 -1.09 10.09
CA GLU A 141 12.01 -1.68 11.24
C GLU A 141 10.53 -1.97 10.93
N TYR A 142 9.98 -1.33 9.88
CA TYR A 142 8.58 -1.44 9.47
C TYR A 142 8.41 -2.10 8.10
N LEU A 143 9.50 -2.53 7.49
CA LEU A 143 9.45 -3.50 6.43
C LEU A 143 9.44 -4.89 7.07
N PRO A 144 8.73 -5.85 6.47
CA PRO A 144 8.73 -7.21 6.93
C PRO A 144 10.16 -7.76 6.97
N ALA A 145 10.63 -8.18 8.14
CA ALA A 145 11.85 -8.98 8.25
C ALA A 145 11.78 -10.29 7.44
#